data_AF-A0AAV5M627-F1
#
_entry.id   AF-A0AAV5M627-F1
#
_cell.length_a   1.000
_cell.length_b   1.000
_cell.length_c   1.000
_cell.angle_alpha   90.00
_cell.angle_beta   90.00
_cell.angle_gamma   90.00
#
_symmetry.space_group_name_H-M   'P 1'
#
loop_
_entity.id
_entity.type
_entity.pdbx_description
1 polymer ?
#
loop_
_entity_poly.entity_id
_entity_poly.type
_entity_poly.pdbx_seq_one_letter_code
_entity_poly.pdbx_strand_id
1 'polypeptide(L)' 'MGASGGLLCVWDKLNFVKREVFTGDGFLGVSREWGTKKLQCYFVNVYAPNDKRKKVELWEELRTLILEKGG' A
#
# COMPACT_ATOMS: atom_id res chain seq x y z
N MET A 1 -23.62 -2.99 10.24
CA MET A 1 -22.21 -3.31 10.56
C MET A 1 -21.34 -2.22 9.96
N GLY A 2 -20.33 -1.74 10.68
CA GLY A 2 -19.64 -0.47 10.39
C GLY A 2 -19.05 -0.41 8.97
N ALA A 3 -19.52 0.55 8.17
CA ALA A 3 -19.04 0.83 6.82
C ALA A 3 -17.92 1.91 6.79
N SER A 4 -17.30 2.19 7.95
CA SER A 4 -16.41 3.34 8.15
C SER A 4 -14.91 3.05 7.96
N GLY A 5 -14.52 1.87 7.47
CA GLY A 5 -13.12 1.41 7.41
C GLY A 5 -12.35 1.79 6.14
N GLY A 6 -12.45 3.04 5.67
CA GLY A 6 -11.68 3.50 4.52
C GLY A 6 -10.20 3.71 4.85
N LEU A 7 -9.30 3.35 3.93
CA LEU A 7 -7.87 3.66 4.03
C LEU A 7 -7.57 5.00 3.35
N LEU A 8 -6.80 5.85 4.04
CA LEU A 8 -6.33 7.13 3.51
C LEU A 8 -4.80 7.22 3.62
N CYS A 9 -4.15 7.67 2.55
CA CYS A 9 -2.73 8.01 2.54
C CYS A 9 -2.60 9.50 2.21
N VAL A 10 -1.91 10.24 3.08
CA VAL A 10 -1.66 11.69 2.93
C VAL A 10 -0.16 11.93 2.94
N TRP A 11 0.32 12.83 2.08
CA TRP A 11 1.73 13.18 1.97
C TRP A 11 1.89 14.62 1.48
N ASP A 12 3.06 15.20 1.70
CA ASP A 12 3.45 16.49 1.14
C ASP A 12 3.83 16.35 -0.34
N LYS A 13 3.18 17.13 -1.21
CA LYS A 13 3.40 17.11 -2.67
C LYS A 13 4.81 17.56 -3.06
N LEU A 14 5.48 18.39 -2.25
CA LEU A 14 6.85 18.84 -2.53
C LEU A 14 7.87 17.71 -2.38
N ASN A 15 7.56 16.75 -1.51
CA ASN A 15 8.40 15.59 -1.24
C ASN A 15 7.93 14.32 -1.97
N PHE A 16 6.76 14.37 -2.63
CA PHE A 16 6.12 13.20 -3.22
C PHE A 16 5.29 13.50 -4.48
N VAL A 17 5.82 13.14 -5.64
CA VAL A 17 5.09 13.12 -6.93
C VAL A 17 4.50 11.72 -7.18
N LYS A 18 3.20 11.66 -7.52
CA LYS A 18 2.43 10.41 -7.66
C LYS A 18 2.85 9.68 -8.93
N ARG A 19 3.21 8.40 -8.85
CA ARG A 19 3.34 7.53 -10.04
C ARG A 19 2.20 6.51 -10.14
N GLU A 20 2.03 5.68 -9.11
CA GLU A 20 1.06 4.60 -9.14
C GLU A 20 0.28 4.52 -7.84
N VAL A 21 -0.99 4.10 -7.92
CA VAL A 21 -1.80 3.69 -6.77
C VAL A 21 -2.33 2.30 -7.08
N PHE A 22 -2.26 1.42 -6.09
CA PHE A 22 -2.76 0.06 -6.14
C PHE A 22 -3.50 -0.26 -4.85
N THR A 23 -4.51 -1.11 -4.92
CA THR A 23 -5.40 -1.43 -3.80
C THR A 23 -5.77 -2.89 -3.84
N GLY A 24 -5.99 -3.48 -2.66
CA GLY A 24 -6.57 -4.81 -2.51
C GLY A 24 -7.46 -4.86 -1.28
N ASP A 25 -7.88 -6.07 -0.89
CA ASP A 25 -8.75 -6.23 0.28
C ASP A 25 -7.97 -5.96 1.57
N GLY A 26 -8.12 -4.76 2.13
CA GLY A 26 -7.45 -4.36 3.37
C GLY A 26 -6.09 -3.68 3.17
N PHE A 27 -5.74 -3.17 1.97
CA PHE A 27 -4.59 -2.28 1.82
C PHE A 27 -4.72 -1.24 0.70
N LEU A 28 -3.97 -0.15 0.85
CA LEU A 28 -3.80 0.93 -0.10
C LEU A 28 -2.30 1.20 -0.31
N GLY A 29 -1.82 0.90 -1.51
CA GLY A 29 -0.44 1.09 -1.93
C GLY A 29 -0.24 2.30 -2.83
N VAL A 30 0.91 2.96 -2.70
CA VAL A 30 1.30 4.11 -3.53
C VAL A 30 2.78 3.98 -3.89
N SER A 31 3.14 4.13 -5.17
CA SER A 31 4.53 4.17 -5.63
C SER A 31 4.96 5.59 -6.01
N ARG A 32 6.15 6.01 -5.57
CA ARG A 32 6.69 7.38 -5.77
C ARG A 32 8.21 7.43 -5.71
N GLU A 33 8.77 8.51 -6.25
CA GLU A 33 10.13 8.93 -5.93
C GLU A 33 10.15 9.63 -4.56
N TRP A 34 11.11 9.24 -3.72
CA TRP A 34 11.31 9.80 -2.38
C TRP A 34 12.69 10.44 -2.24
N GLY A 35 12.70 11.62 -1.59
CA GLY A 35 13.89 12.37 -1.24
C GLY A 35 14.63 12.98 -2.44
N THR A 36 15.77 13.64 -2.14
CA THR A 36 16.59 14.34 -3.15
C THR A 36 17.22 13.40 -4.18
N LYS A 37 17.41 12.12 -3.81
CA LYS A 37 17.96 11.08 -4.69
C LYS A 37 16.92 10.44 -5.60
N LYS A 38 15.64 10.83 -5.52
CA LYS A 38 14.57 10.27 -6.34
C LYS A 38 14.54 8.74 -6.30
N LEU A 39 14.63 8.18 -5.10
CA LEU A 39 14.55 6.73 -4.91
C LEU A 39 13.12 6.26 -5.16
N GLN A 40 12.93 5.28 -6.03
CA GLN A 40 11.63 4.67 -6.24
C GLN A 40 11.27 3.85 -4.99
N CYS A 41 10.20 4.26 -4.32
CA CYS A 41 9.71 3.66 -3.08
C CYS A 41 8.23 3.30 -3.21
N TYR A 42 7.83 2.24 -2.53
CA TYR A 42 6.45 1.79 -2.41
C TYR A 42 6.02 1.92 -0.95
N PHE A 43 4.92 2.63 -0.71
CA PHE A 43 4.31 2.79 0.60
C PHE A 43 2.98 2.07 0.60
N VAL A 44 2.76 1.17 1.56
CA VAL A 44 1.53 0.39 1.66
C VAL A 44 0.91 0.60 3.04
N ASN A 45 -0.29 1.16 3.06
CA ASN A 45 -1.11 1.28 4.27
C ASN A 45 -2.01 0.04 4.37
N VAL A 46 -1.91 -0.71 5.47
CA VAL A 46 -2.56 -2.01 5.64
C VAL A 46 -3.53 -1.97 6.80
N TYR A 47 -4.78 -2.32 6.53
CA TYR A 47 -5.83 -2.56 7.53
C TYR A 47 -6.21 -4.04 7.51
N ALA A 48 -5.48 -4.85 8.28
CA ALA A 48 -5.65 -6.28 8.27
C ALA A 48 -7.00 -6.71 8.89
N PRO A 49 -7.71 -7.66 8.28
CA PRO A 49 -8.95 -8.20 8.84
C PRO A 49 -8.70 -8.95 10.16
N ASN A 50 -9.70 -8.97 11.04
CA ASN A 50 -9.62 -9.71 12.30
C ASN A 50 -9.68 -11.24 12.09
N ASP A 51 -10.30 -11.67 10.99
CA ASP A 51 -10.33 -13.09 10.58
C ASP A 51 -8.93 -13.59 10.19
N LYS A 52 -8.51 -14.72 10.78
CA LYS A 52 -7.17 -15.29 10.58
C LYS A 52 -6.95 -15.72 9.13
N ARG A 53 -7.94 -16.33 8.48
CA ARG A 53 -7.80 -16.82 7.11
C ARG A 53 -7.66 -15.64 6.16
N LYS A 54 -8.52 -14.63 6.29
CA LYS A 54 -8.43 -13.41 5.48
C LYS A 54 -7.12 -12.66 5.68
N LYS A 55 -6.56 -12.68 6.89
CA LYS A 55 -5.26 -12.08 7.17
C LYS A 55 -4.13 -12.79 6.42
N VAL A 56 -4.17 -14.13 6.32
CA VAL A 56 -3.21 -14.89 5.51
C VAL A 56 -3.34 -14.54 4.03
N GLU A 57 -4.57 -14.49 3.52
CA GLU A 57 -4.86 -14.11 2.12
C GLU A 57 -4.28 -12.72 1.79
N LEU A 58 -4.53 -11.72 2.64
CA LEU A 58 -3.96 -10.37 2.54
C LEU A 58 -2.42 -10.39 2.42
N TRP A 59 -1.74 -11.14 3.29
CA TRP A 59 -0.28 -11.16 3.29
C TRP A 59 0.31 -11.89 2.08
N GLU A 60 -0.34 -12.93 1.57
CA GLU A 60 0.08 -13.59 0.32
C GLU A 60 -0.14 -12.68 -0.90
N GLU A 61 -1.20 -11.89 -0.92
CA GLU A 61 -1.43 -10.86 -1.95
C GLU A 61 -0.31 -9.81 -1.91
N LEU A 62 0.01 -9.27 -0.73
CA LEU A 62 1.11 -8.33 -0.56
C LEU A 62 2.48 -8.91 -0.95
N ARG A 63 2.72 -10.19 -0.63
CA ARG A 63 3.94 -10.90 -1.01
C ARG A 63 4.06 -11.01 -2.52
N THR A 64 2.98 -11.36 -3.22
CA THR A 64 2.94 -11.41 -4.68
C THR A 64 3.29 -10.04 -5.27
N LEU A 65 2.67 -8.97 -4.75
CA LEU A 65 2.95 -7.61 -5.20
C LEU A 65 4.41 -7.17 -4.99
N ILE A 66 5.03 -7.56 -3.87
CA ILE A 66 6.45 -7.27 -3.62
C ILE A 66 7.33 -7.95 -4.67
N LEU A 67 7.06 -9.21 -5.00
CA LEU A 67 7.81 -9.95 -6.02
C LEU A 67 7.65 -9.33 -7.41
N GLU A 68 6.45 -8.85 -7.76
CA GLU A 68 6.18 -8.21 -9.05
C GLU A 68 6.80 -6.80 -9.18
N LYS A 69 6.85 -6.05 -8.08
CA LYS A 69 7.21 -4.61 -8.09
C LYS A 69 8.63 -4.31 -7.64
N GLY A 70 9.36 -5.28 -7.08
CA GLY A 70 10.72 -5.06 -6.56
C GLY A 70 11.42 -6.28 -5.96
N GLY A 71 11.29 -7.45 -6.60
CA GLY A 71 12.28 -8.52 -6.49
C GLY A 71 13.51 -8.27 -7.36
#